data_AF-A0A950HP04-F1
#
_entry.id   AF-A0A950HP04-F1
#
_cell.length_a   1.000
_cell.length_b   1.000
_cell.length_c   1.000
_cell.angle_alpha   90.00
_cell.angle_beta   90.00
_cell.angle_gamma   90.00
#
_symmetry.space_group_name_H-M   'P 1'
#
loop_
_entity.id
_entity.type
_entity.pdbx_description
1 polymer ?
#
loop_
_entity_poly.entity_id
_entity_poly.type
_entity_poly.pdbx_seq_one_letter_code
_entity_poly.pdbx_strand_id
1 'polypeptide(L)'
;MAKEPTSGEPQREPKRQAAARTPATPAPSDNPRDRIIDALMALAGERAWDDFGIADVAERAGVSLGTFREHFVSKGAVIAAFSRRIDRIVLDGTGSDLIDEPAKERLFDVLMRRIDALEPYRYGLEGISDWARGHAAAAAALNRVVVNSMRFMLAAAGIDTEGAVGALKIQGLALAWGRVLNGWFRDHDTGLARTMATLDRELIRGERLVERAEDLHRLTSPLRALARAMLDSRRGFRERVRERWRRSEDDELDEEPRRRSRRSR
;
A
#
# COMPACT_ATOMS: atom_id res chain seq x y z
N MET A 1 -52.73 -0.39 40.66
CA MET A 1 -51.89 0.37 39.71
C MET A 1 -50.64 0.82 40.43
N ALA A 2 -49.52 0.14 40.22
CA ALA A 2 -48.20 0.64 40.58
C ALA A 2 -47.21 -0.01 39.61
N LYS A 3 -46.54 0.81 38.81
CA LYS A 3 -45.58 0.43 37.77
C LYS A 3 -44.29 -0.08 38.41
N GLU A 4 -43.77 -1.20 37.92
CA GLU A 4 -42.35 -1.55 38.03
C GLU A 4 -41.51 -0.54 37.23
N PRO A 5 -40.33 -0.13 37.71
CA PRO A 5 -39.30 0.43 36.86
C PRO A 5 -38.31 -0.66 36.45
N THR A 6 -38.19 -0.78 35.13
CA THR A 6 -37.32 -1.65 34.35
C THR A 6 -35.83 -1.50 34.71
N SER A 7 -35.17 -2.65 34.74
CA SER A 7 -33.74 -2.89 34.84
C SER A 7 -32.89 -1.95 33.99
N GLY A 8 -31.90 -1.31 34.62
CA GLY A 8 -30.83 -0.59 33.94
C GLY A 8 -29.84 -1.55 33.27
N GLU A 9 -29.55 -1.30 32.00
CA GLU A 9 -28.44 -1.93 31.27
C GLU A 9 -27.09 -1.52 31.87
N PRO A 10 -26.10 -2.43 31.97
CA PRO A 10 -24.75 -2.03 32.31
C PRO A 10 -24.06 -1.45 31.07
N GLN A 11 -23.85 -0.15 31.09
CA GLN A 11 -22.98 0.55 30.15
C GLN A 11 -21.55 -0.02 30.27
N ARG A 12 -21.04 -0.61 29.19
CA ARG A 12 -19.62 -1.03 29.08
C ARG A 12 -18.77 0.22 28.82
N GLU A 13 -18.08 0.70 29.84
CA GLU A 13 -16.97 1.66 29.70
C GLU A 13 -15.77 1.02 28.98
N PRO A 14 -15.17 1.65 27.96
CA PRO A 14 -13.88 1.23 27.46
C PRO A 14 -12.77 1.79 28.37
N LYS A 15 -12.21 0.94 29.24
CA LYS A 15 -10.95 1.23 29.93
C LYS A 15 -9.79 1.13 28.94
N ARG A 16 -9.38 2.24 28.34
CA ARG A 16 -8.05 2.40 27.73
C ARG A 16 -7.34 3.56 28.42
N GLN A 17 -6.64 3.25 29.51
CA GLN A 17 -5.71 4.19 30.14
C GLN A 17 -4.56 4.42 29.16
N ALA A 18 -4.65 5.51 28.41
CA ALA A 18 -3.52 6.08 27.68
C ALA A 18 -2.55 6.67 28.72
N ALA A 19 -1.57 5.86 29.13
CA ALA A 19 -0.43 6.37 29.86
C ALA A 19 0.32 7.34 28.94
N ALA A 20 0.27 8.63 29.26
CA ALA A 20 1.00 9.68 28.59
C ALA A 20 2.51 9.37 28.63
N ARG A 21 3.05 8.94 27.50
CA ARG A 21 4.50 8.87 27.27
C ARG A 21 4.87 10.11 26.46
N THR A 22 5.65 10.99 27.07
CA THR A 22 6.35 12.08 26.38
C THR A 22 7.10 11.52 25.16
N PRO A 23 7.03 12.16 23.97
CA PRO A 23 7.75 11.67 22.81
C PRO A 23 9.25 11.88 23.05
N ALA A 24 9.93 10.84 23.50
CA ALA A 24 11.37 10.81 23.56
C ALA A 24 11.90 10.53 22.15
N THR A 25 12.76 11.42 21.65
CA THR A 25 13.65 11.12 20.52
C THR A 25 14.30 9.75 20.77
N PRO A 26 14.22 8.78 19.84
CA PRO A 26 14.81 7.48 20.05
C PRO A 26 16.31 7.62 20.36
N ALA A 27 16.80 6.82 21.32
CA ALA A 27 18.20 6.82 21.71
C ALA A 27 19.11 6.57 20.48
N PRO A 28 20.35 7.11 20.47
CA PRO A 28 21.27 6.93 19.35
C PRO A 28 21.45 5.45 19.06
N SER A 29 21.16 5.04 17.83
CA SER A 29 21.36 3.66 17.41
C SER A 29 22.84 3.39 17.13
N ASP A 30 23.36 2.24 17.58
CA ASP A 30 24.75 1.85 17.30
C ASP A 30 24.98 1.49 15.82
N ASN A 31 23.91 1.27 15.06
CA ASN A 31 23.95 0.89 13.66
C ASN A 31 24.01 2.12 12.72
N PRO A 32 25.03 2.27 11.85
CA PRO A 32 25.11 3.36 10.87
C PRO A 32 23.86 3.54 10.02
N ARG A 33 23.21 2.43 9.64
CA ARG A 33 21.97 2.46 8.84
C ARG A 33 20.84 3.18 9.57
N ASP A 34 20.68 2.91 10.86
CA ASP A 34 19.60 3.48 11.65
C ASP A 34 19.90 4.94 12.01
N ARG A 35 21.16 5.29 12.27
CA ARG A 35 21.62 6.69 12.43
C ARG A 35 21.30 7.54 11.20
N ILE A 36 21.53 7.01 10.00
CA ILE A 36 21.18 7.71 8.74
C ILE A 36 19.67 7.94 8.62
N ILE A 37 18.85 6.95 9.01
CA ILE A 37 17.39 7.08 9.01
C ILE A 37 16.95 8.17 9.99
N ASP A 38 17.44 8.12 11.22
CA ASP A 38 17.08 9.08 12.27
C ASP A 38 17.55 10.50 11.89
N ALA A 39 18.75 10.65 11.33
CA ALA A 39 19.28 11.91 10.85
C ALA A 39 18.44 12.53 9.72
N LEU A 40 18.01 11.72 8.74
CA LEU A 40 17.13 12.20 7.66
C LEU A 40 15.80 12.71 8.23
N MET A 41 15.18 11.94 9.13
CA MET A 41 13.87 12.30 9.69
C MET A 41 13.96 13.56 10.57
N ALA A 42 15.05 13.74 11.32
CA ALA A 42 15.32 14.96 12.07
C ALA A 42 15.48 16.17 11.13
N LEU A 43 16.35 16.07 10.12
CA LEU A 43 16.58 17.16 9.16
C LEU A 43 15.30 17.53 8.40
N ALA A 44 14.48 16.55 8.04
CA ALA A 44 13.20 16.79 7.37
C ALA A 44 12.16 17.52 8.26
N GLY A 45 12.31 17.46 9.58
CA GLY A 45 11.48 18.21 10.52
C GLY A 45 12.04 19.61 10.85
N GLU A 46 13.34 19.82 10.59
CA GLU A 46 14.05 21.07 10.88
C GLU A 46 14.10 22.03 9.66
N ARG A 47 14.18 21.48 8.44
CA ARG A 47 14.47 22.23 7.21
C ARG A 47 13.55 21.78 6.08
N ALA A 48 13.32 22.65 5.09
CA ALA A 48 12.60 22.25 3.89
C ALA A 48 13.37 21.14 3.16
N TRP A 49 12.64 20.21 2.53
CA TRP A 49 13.23 19.00 1.97
C TRP A 49 14.33 19.26 0.93
N ASP A 50 14.22 20.35 0.16
CA ASP A 50 15.17 20.71 -0.88
C ASP A 50 16.38 21.51 -0.36
N ASP A 51 16.36 21.96 0.90
CA ASP A 51 17.42 22.78 1.50
C ASP A 51 18.59 21.95 2.04
N PHE A 52 18.45 20.62 2.13
CA PHE A 52 19.51 19.73 2.62
C PHE A 52 19.76 18.55 1.67
N GLY A 53 21.02 18.15 1.56
CA GLY A 53 21.48 17.07 0.70
C GLY A 53 21.85 15.80 1.46
N ILE A 54 22.42 14.84 0.72
CA ILE A 54 22.96 13.60 1.29
C ILE A 54 24.15 13.90 2.23
N ALA A 55 24.95 14.92 1.92
CA ALA A 55 26.09 15.34 2.75
C ALA A 55 25.64 15.80 4.15
N ASP A 56 24.62 16.66 4.24
CA ASP A 56 24.05 17.10 5.53
C ASP A 56 23.55 15.90 6.36
N VAL A 57 22.90 14.93 5.72
CA VAL A 57 22.39 13.72 6.40
C VAL A 57 23.54 12.87 6.92
N ALA A 58 24.59 12.65 6.11
CA ALA A 58 25.76 11.87 6.51
C ALA A 58 26.51 12.53 7.68
N GLU A 59 26.72 13.85 7.60
CA GLU A 59 27.31 14.65 8.67
C GLU A 59 26.50 14.54 9.95
N ARG A 60 25.17 14.76 9.87
CA ARG A 60 24.27 14.65 11.03
C ARG A 60 24.26 13.25 11.64
N ALA A 61 24.36 12.21 10.82
CA ALA A 61 24.44 10.82 11.28
C ALA A 61 25.81 10.44 11.86
N GLY A 62 26.83 11.29 11.70
CA GLY A 62 28.21 10.99 12.08
C GLY A 62 28.80 9.84 11.27
N VAL A 63 28.56 9.83 9.96
CA VAL A 63 29.09 8.82 9.01
C VAL A 63 29.73 9.49 7.80
N SER A 64 30.63 8.79 7.12
CA SER A 64 31.19 9.26 5.85
C SER A 64 30.17 9.17 4.70
N LEU A 65 30.37 9.94 3.63
CA LEU A 65 29.59 9.79 2.39
C LEU A 65 29.71 8.39 1.78
N GLY A 66 30.89 7.74 1.90
CA GLY A 66 31.10 6.37 1.47
C GLY A 66 30.19 5.40 2.22
N THR A 67 30.17 5.51 3.56
CA THR A 67 29.28 4.73 4.43
C THR A 67 27.80 4.99 4.12
N PHE A 68 27.42 6.25 3.87
CA PHE A 68 26.05 6.54 3.40
C PHE A 68 25.75 5.77 2.12
N ARG A 69 26.65 5.84 1.13
CA ARG A 69 26.46 5.22 -0.19
C ARG A 69 26.42 3.70 -0.16
N GLU A 70 27.13 3.07 0.78
CA GLU A 70 27.08 1.63 1.05
C GLU A 70 25.68 1.19 1.50
N HIS A 71 25.02 2.00 2.35
CA HIS A 71 23.70 1.67 2.88
C HIS A 71 22.54 2.15 1.98
N PHE A 72 22.68 3.31 1.33
CA PHE A 72 21.59 3.97 0.63
C PHE A 72 22.04 4.65 -0.66
N VAL A 73 21.21 4.52 -1.69
CA VAL A 73 21.44 5.12 -3.01
C VAL A 73 20.88 6.55 -3.13
N SER A 74 19.98 6.96 -2.24
CA SER A 74 19.31 8.27 -2.26
C SER A 74 18.56 8.58 -0.96
N LYS A 75 18.15 9.85 -0.75
CA LYS A 75 17.21 10.23 0.33
C LYS A 75 15.91 9.42 0.28
N GLY A 76 15.37 9.16 -0.91
CA GLY A 76 14.17 8.33 -1.08
C GLY A 76 14.37 6.87 -0.65
N ALA A 77 15.56 6.30 -0.84
CA ALA A 77 15.88 4.95 -0.36
C ALA A 77 15.89 4.89 1.18
N VAL A 78 16.33 5.96 1.85
CA VAL A 78 16.26 6.10 3.30
C VAL A 78 14.80 6.15 3.78
N ILE A 79 13.91 6.90 3.10
CA ILE A 79 12.45 6.89 3.41
C ILE A 79 11.86 5.49 3.27
N ALA A 80 12.21 4.76 2.21
CA ALA A 80 11.73 3.38 2.03
C ALA A 80 12.22 2.46 3.16
N ALA A 81 13.45 2.67 3.64
CA ALA A 81 14.01 1.93 4.76
C ALA A 81 13.38 2.31 6.11
N PHE A 82 13.06 3.59 6.31
CA PHE A 82 12.25 4.07 7.43
C PHE A 82 10.88 3.40 7.43
N SER A 83 10.17 3.37 6.29
CA SER A 83 8.88 2.68 6.20
C SER A 83 8.99 1.22 6.63
N ARG A 84 10.03 0.49 6.18
CA ARG A 84 10.25 -0.90 6.59
C ARG A 84 10.56 -1.05 8.08
N ARG A 85 11.28 -0.08 8.68
CA ARG A 85 11.53 -0.05 10.12
C ARG A 85 10.22 0.07 10.90
N ILE A 86 9.32 0.97 10.46
CA ILE A 86 7.99 1.14 11.06
C ILE A 86 7.13 -0.10 10.84
N ASP A 87 7.08 -0.65 9.62
CA ASP A 87 6.35 -1.87 9.31
C ASP A 87 6.76 -3.00 10.27
N ARG A 88 8.06 -3.21 10.48
CA ARG A 88 8.57 -4.22 11.40
C ARG A 88 8.10 -3.99 12.84
N ILE A 89 8.17 -2.77 13.36
CA ILE A 89 7.68 -2.44 14.71
C ILE A 89 6.20 -2.82 14.86
N VAL A 90 5.38 -2.52 13.86
CA VAL A 90 3.95 -2.84 13.88
C VAL A 90 3.72 -4.34 13.81
N LEU A 91 4.43 -5.04 12.91
CA LEU A 91 4.29 -6.49 12.72
C LEU A 91 4.73 -7.27 13.95
N ASP A 92 5.87 -6.90 14.56
CA ASP A 92 6.37 -7.55 15.78
C ASP A 92 5.45 -7.28 16.99
N GLY A 93 4.72 -6.15 16.97
CA GLY A 93 3.74 -5.80 17.99
C GLY A 93 2.31 -6.29 17.73
N THR A 94 2.05 -6.92 16.58
CA THR A 94 0.73 -7.46 16.25
C THR A 94 0.61 -8.88 16.82
N GLY A 95 -0.07 -9.01 17.95
CA GLY A 95 -0.34 -10.29 18.62
C GLY A 95 -1.59 -11.01 18.10
N SER A 96 -1.83 -12.22 18.62
CA SER A 96 -3.02 -13.03 18.33
C SER A 96 -4.30 -12.55 19.02
N ASP A 97 -4.23 -11.50 19.83
CA ASP A 97 -5.27 -11.11 20.80
C ASP A 97 -6.58 -10.66 20.15
N LEU A 98 -6.56 -10.31 18.86
CA LEU A 98 -7.72 -9.85 18.11
C LEU A 98 -8.13 -10.80 16.97
N ILE A 99 -7.63 -12.04 16.92
CA ILE A 99 -7.91 -12.96 15.80
C ILE A 99 -9.42 -13.16 15.58
N ASP A 100 -10.20 -13.22 16.66
CA ASP A 100 -11.65 -13.43 16.62
C ASP A 100 -12.46 -12.15 16.35
N GLU A 101 -11.81 -10.98 16.34
CA GLU A 101 -12.49 -9.70 16.10
C GLU A 101 -12.74 -9.46 14.61
N PRO A 102 -13.71 -8.62 14.22
CA PRO A 102 -13.96 -8.26 12.83
C PRO A 102 -12.70 -7.72 12.11
N ALA A 103 -12.54 -8.04 10.83
CA ALA A 103 -11.37 -7.65 10.04
C ALA A 103 -11.07 -6.13 10.06
N LYS A 104 -12.13 -5.31 10.08
CA LYS A 104 -12.04 -3.86 10.24
C LYS A 104 -11.36 -3.47 11.56
N GLU A 105 -11.75 -4.10 12.67
CA GLU A 105 -11.23 -3.78 14.00
C GLU A 105 -9.76 -4.18 14.13
N ARG A 106 -9.40 -5.35 13.60
CA ARG A 106 -8.00 -5.78 13.48
C ARG A 106 -7.18 -4.78 12.67
N LEU A 107 -7.69 -4.35 11.52
CA LEU A 107 -6.99 -3.37 10.67
C LEU A 107 -6.89 -1.99 11.34
N PHE A 108 -7.93 -1.55 12.03
CA PHE A 108 -7.92 -0.32 12.81
C PHE A 108 -6.79 -0.35 13.84
N ASP A 109 -6.69 -1.43 14.61
CA ASP A 109 -5.68 -1.57 15.66
C ASP A 109 -4.25 -1.67 15.11
N VAL A 110 -4.03 -2.41 14.01
CA VAL A 110 -2.75 -2.42 13.27
C VAL A 110 -2.34 -1.01 12.84
N LEU A 111 -3.28 -0.23 12.29
CA LEU A 111 -3.01 1.12 11.82
C LEU A 111 -2.82 2.11 12.97
N MET A 112 -3.50 1.94 14.11
CA MET A 112 -3.26 2.75 15.29
C MET A 112 -1.86 2.49 15.88
N ARG A 113 -1.42 1.23 15.98
CA ARG A 113 -0.02 0.92 16.36
C ARG A 113 0.98 1.57 15.41
N ARG A 114 0.64 1.62 14.12
CA ARG A 114 1.46 2.31 13.12
C ARG A 114 1.55 3.81 13.39
N ILE A 115 0.45 4.46 13.74
CA ILE A 115 0.46 5.88 14.13
C ILE A 115 1.34 6.08 15.37
N ASP A 116 1.19 5.25 16.39
CA ASP A 116 2.00 5.33 17.62
C ASP A 116 3.50 5.19 17.32
N ALA A 117 3.88 4.27 16.42
CA ALA A 117 5.27 4.08 16.00
C ALA A 117 5.83 5.26 15.17
N LEU A 118 4.97 6.05 14.52
CA LEU A 118 5.36 7.22 13.73
C LEU A 118 5.49 8.50 14.56
N GLU A 119 4.89 8.55 15.74
CA GLU A 119 4.83 9.76 16.59
C GLU A 119 6.19 10.44 16.81
N PRO A 120 7.30 9.71 17.12
CA PRO A 120 8.61 10.35 17.30
C PRO A 120 9.14 11.07 16.05
N TYR A 121 8.56 10.79 14.89
CA TYR A 121 9.00 11.29 13.58
C TYR A 121 7.98 12.20 12.91
N ARG A 122 6.94 12.64 13.64
CA ARG A 122 5.80 13.41 13.10
C ARG A 122 6.22 14.61 12.26
N TYR A 123 7.09 15.47 12.79
CA TYR A 123 7.53 16.68 12.08
C TYR A 123 8.29 16.37 10.79
N GLY A 124 9.16 15.35 10.80
CA GLY A 124 9.86 14.92 9.58
C GLY A 124 8.91 14.38 8.52
N LEU A 125 7.88 13.63 8.94
CA LEU A 125 6.85 13.11 8.04
C LEU A 125 5.97 14.22 7.46
N GLU A 126 5.62 15.22 8.26
CA GLU A 126 4.88 16.39 7.81
C GLU A 126 5.70 17.16 6.76
N GLY A 127 6.97 17.47 7.03
CA GLY A 127 7.86 18.15 6.07
C GLY A 127 8.01 17.40 4.74
N ILE A 128 8.14 16.07 4.79
CA ILE A 128 8.20 15.21 3.59
C ILE A 128 6.86 15.23 2.83
N SER A 129 5.74 15.13 3.54
CA SER A 129 4.40 15.14 2.95
C SER A 129 4.12 16.48 2.24
N ASP A 130 4.48 17.58 2.88
CA ASP A 130 4.29 18.93 2.40
C ASP A 130 5.09 19.20 1.13
N TRP A 131 6.35 18.79 1.11
CA TRP A 131 7.18 18.81 -0.09
C TRP A 131 6.59 17.96 -1.22
N ALA A 132 6.16 16.72 -0.93
CA ALA A 132 5.65 15.82 -1.95
C ALA A 132 4.35 16.31 -2.62
N ARG A 133 3.53 17.12 -1.91
CA ARG A 133 2.31 17.73 -2.49
C ARG A 133 2.61 18.65 -3.67
N GLY A 134 3.77 19.29 -3.71
CA GLY A 134 4.22 20.13 -4.83
C GLY A 134 4.84 19.36 -6.00
N HIS A 135 5.11 18.06 -5.86
CA HIS A 135 5.99 17.32 -6.76
C HIS A 135 5.38 15.97 -7.17
N ALA A 136 4.77 15.90 -8.36
CA ALA A 136 4.05 14.71 -8.83
C ALA A 136 4.90 13.42 -8.84
N ALA A 137 6.17 13.51 -9.27
CA ALA A 137 7.09 12.38 -9.28
C ALA A 137 7.42 11.89 -7.86
N ALA A 138 7.60 12.81 -6.92
CA ALA A 138 7.84 12.49 -5.52
C ALA A 138 6.62 11.84 -4.86
N ALA A 139 5.43 12.40 -5.08
CA ALA A 139 4.17 11.82 -4.61
C ALA A 139 3.97 10.39 -5.14
N ALA A 140 4.27 10.14 -6.41
CA ALA A 140 4.20 8.81 -7.01
C ALA A 140 5.21 7.84 -6.36
N ALA A 141 6.44 8.29 -6.10
CA ALA A 141 7.46 7.48 -5.44
C ALA A 141 7.07 7.13 -3.99
N LEU A 142 6.56 8.10 -3.22
CA LEU A 142 6.05 7.86 -1.87
C LEU A 142 4.84 6.92 -1.88
N ASN A 143 3.90 7.09 -2.82
CA ASN A 143 2.77 6.18 -2.96
C ASN A 143 3.24 4.73 -3.18
N ARG A 144 4.29 4.48 -3.96
CA ARG A 144 4.84 3.12 -4.12
C ARG A 144 5.35 2.54 -2.81
N VAL A 145 6.01 3.35 -1.98
CA VAL A 145 6.47 2.94 -0.64
C VAL A 145 5.28 2.61 0.25
N VAL A 146 4.27 3.49 0.28
CA VAL A 146 3.06 3.30 1.08
C VAL A 146 2.28 2.07 0.63
N VAL A 147 2.09 1.85 -0.67
CA VAL A 147 1.42 0.66 -1.23
C VAL A 147 2.11 -0.63 -0.77
N ASN A 148 3.43 -0.68 -0.80
CA ASN A 148 4.18 -1.84 -0.32
C ASN A 148 3.96 -2.06 1.18
N SER A 149 3.97 -1.00 1.98
CA SER A 149 3.68 -1.08 3.42
C SER A 149 2.24 -1.54 3.71
N MET A 150 1.25 -0.97 3.02
CA MET A 150 -0.17 -1.30 3.23
C MET A 150 -0.49 -2.76 2.92
N ARG A 151 0.26 -3.40 2.01
CA ARG A 151 0.17 -4.86 1.80
C ARG A 151 0.45 -5.62 3.09
N PHE A 152 1.50 -5.25 3.83
CA PHE A 152 1.83 -5.90 5.10
C PHE A 152 0.84 -5.55 6.21
N MET A 153 0.31 -4.31 6.25
CA MET A 153 -0.70 -3.93 7.23
C MET A 153 -2.02 -4.70 7.05
N LEU A 154 -2.43 -4.94 5.80
CA LEU A 154 -3.58 -5.80 5.47
C LEU A 154 -3.31 -7.25 5.88
N ALA A 155 -2.13 -7.78 5.56
CA ALA A 155 -1.75 -9.14 5.94
C ALA A 155 -1.72 -9.33 7.47
N ALA A 156 -1.20 -8.35 8.21
CA ALA A 156 -1.20 -8.34 9.67
C ALA A 156 -2.62 -8.38 10.27
N ALA A 157 -3.58 -7.75 9.60
CA ALA A 157 -4.99 -7.80 9.97
C ALA A 157 -5.72 -9.06 9.48
N GLY A 158 -5.00 -10.03 8.88
CA GLY A 158 -5.57 -11.25 8.31
C GLY A 158 -6.48 -11.00 7.10
N ILE A 159 -6.28 -9.88 6.39
CA ILE A 159 -7.05 -9.53 5.20
C ILE A 159 -6.28 -10.01 3.97
N ASP A 160 -6.91 -10.91 3.20
CA ASP A 160 -6.31 -11.40 1.97
C ASP A 160 -6.16 -10.28 0.93
N THR A 161 -4.95 -10.19 0.38
CA THR A 161 -4.57 -9.24 -0.67
C THR A 161 -4.37 -9.90 -2.03
N GLU A 162 -4.52 -11.23 -2.09
CA GLU A 162 -4.52 -11.98 -3.32
C GLU A 162 -5.94 -12.05 -3.91
N GLY A 163 -6.05 -12.09 -5.24
CA GLY A 163 -7.33 -12.19 -5.94
C GLY A 163 -7.80 -10.90 -6.64
N ALA A 164 -9.03 -10.97 -7.17
CA ALA A 164 -9.53 -10.05 -8.20
C ALA A 164 -9.60 -8.57 -7.77
N VAL A 165 -9.76 -8.31 -6.48
CA VAL A 165 -9.82 -6.96 -5.90
C VAL A 165 -8.63 -6.66 -4.98
N GLY A 166 -7.60 -7.52 -4.95
CA GLY A 166 -6.45 -7.38 -4.06
C GLY A 166 -5.68 -6.07 -4.25
N ALA A 167 -5.36 -5.74 -5.50
CA ALA A 167 -4.71 -4.46 -5.84
C ALA A 167 -5.56 -3.24 -5.45
N LEU A 168 -6.90 -3.35 -5.55
CA LEU A 168 -7.83 -2.30 -5.12
C LEU A 168 -7.79 -2.12 -3.60
N LYS A 169 -7.77 -3.21 -2.81
CA LYS A 169 -7.63 -3.16 -1.34
C LYS A 169 -6.35 -2.42 -0.94
N ILE A 170 -5.22 -2.79 -1.53
CA ILE A 170 -3.91 -2.19 -1.21
C ILE A 170 -3.86 -0.71 -1.58
N GLN A 171 -4.21 -0.35 -2.82
CA GLN A 171 -4.15 1.04 -3.27
C GLN A 171 -5.21 1.90 -2.57
N GLY A 172 -6.40 1.35 -2.32
CA GLY A 172 -7.45 2.02 -1.55
C GLY A 172 -6.99 2.35 -0.14
N LEU A 173 -6.34 1.39 0.53
CA LEU A 173 -5.77 1.61 1.85
C LEU A 173 -4.64 2.63 1.83
N ALA A 174 -3.77 2.63 0.81
CA ALA A 174 -2.71 3.64 0.67
C ALA A 174 -3.27 5.07 0.57
N LEU A 175 -4.36 5.27 -0.18
CA LEU A 175 -5.04 6.57 -0.29
C LEU A 175 -5.75 6.97 1.00
N ALA A 176 -6.42 6.02 1.66
CA ALA A 176 -7.03 6.23 2.96
C ALA A 176 -5.97 6.62 4.00
N TRP A 177 -4.83 5.93 4.03
CA TRP A 177 -3.71 6.20 4.91
C TRP A 177 -3.16 7.61 4.73
N GLY A 178 -3.00 8.08 3.48
CA GLY A 178 -2.62 9.47 3.21
C GLY A 178 -3.60 10.49 3.79
N ARG A 179 -4.91 10.22 3.76
CA ARG A 179 -5.93 11.08 4.38
C ARG A 179 -5.86 11.04 5.91
N VAL A 180 -5.64 9.86 6.50
CA VAL A 180 -5.46 9.69 7.94
C VAL A 180 -4.22 10.45 8.42
N LEU A 181 -3.08 10.31 7.74
CA LEU A 181 -1.85 11.04 8.08
C LEU A 181 -2.07 12.56 8.01
N ASN A 182 -2.75 13.07 6.98
CA ASN A 182 -3.07 14.49 6.88
C ASN A 182 -3.95 14.99 8.05
N GLY A 183 -4.88 14.17 8.53
CA GLY A 183 -5.67 14.47 9.73
C GLY A 183 -4.80 14.45 10.97
N TRP A 184 -3.96 13.41 11.10
CA TRP A 184 -3.05 13.20 12.22
C TRP A 184 -2.03 14.31 12.38
N PHE A 185 -1.41 14.84 11.31
CA PHE A 185 -0.47 15.96 11.44
C PHE A 185 -1.07 17.19 12.17
N ARG A 186 -2.40 17.36 12.08
CA ARG A 186 -3.14 18.48 12.68
C ARG A 186 -3.82 18.12 14.01
N ASP A 187 -3.64 16.90 14.50
CA ASP A 187 -4.32 16.37 15.68
C ASP A 187 -3.37 16.30 16.87
N HIS A 188 -3.28 17.40 17.63
CA HIS A 188 -2.39 17.49 18.80
C HIS A 188 -3.09 17.05 20.11
N ASP A 189 -4.30 16.49 20.01
CA ASP A 189 -5.04 16.01 21.18
C ASP A 189 -4.42 14.70 21.69
N THR A 190 -4.32 14.55 23.01
CA THR A 190 -3.67 13.41 23.68
C THR A 190 -4.32 12.06 23.34
N GLY A 191 -5.58 12.08 22.91
CA GLY A 191 -6.35 10.90 22.50
C GLY A 191 -6.50 10.70 20.99
N LEU A 192 -5.93 11.58 20.16
CA LEU A 192 -6.01 11.51 18.69
C LEU A 192 -7.45 11.32 18.15
N ALA A 193 -8.44 11.95 18.80
CA ALA A 193 -9.85 11.69 18.54
C ALA A 193 -10.24 11.97 17.07
N ARG A 194 -9.67 13.02 16.47
CA ARG A 194 -9.93 13.39 15.07
C ARG A 194 -9.31 12.37 14.11
N THR A 195 -8.12 11.89 14.43
CA THR A 195 -7.40 10.87 13.68
C THR A 195 -8.15 9.54 13.73
N MET A 196 -8.55 9.09 14.92
CA MET A 196 -9.35 7.88 15.11
C MET A 196 -10.66 7.95 14.32
N ALA A 197 -11.39 9.06 14.42
CA ALA A 197 -12.63 9.25 13.68
C ALA A 197 -12.40 9.27 12.15
N THR A 198 -11.27 9.78 11.68
CA THR A 198 -10.90 9.76 10.26
C THR A 198 -10.57 8.35 9.80
N LEU A 199 -9.78 7.62 10.59
CA LEU A 199 -9.41 6.23 10.32
C LEU A 199 -10.66 5.34 10.24
N ASP A 200 -11.54 5.40 11.25
CA ASP A 200 -12.78 4.63 11.27
C ASP A 200 -13.65 4.90 10.03
N ARG A 201 -13.87 6.18 9.69
CA ARG A 201 -14.63 6.56 8.49
C ARG A 201 -14.02 6.02 7.21
N GLU A 202 -12.70 6.07 7.07
CA GLU A 202 -12.02 5.59 5.87
C GLU A 202 -12.07 4.06 5.74
N LEU A 203 -11.96 3.33 6.85
CA LEU A 203 -12.12 1.87 6.84
C LEU A 203 -13.54 1.45 6.46
N ILE A 204 -14.56 2.10 7.05
CA ILE A 204 -15.97 1.87 6.72
C ILE A 204 -16.24 2.19 5.23
N ARG A 205 -15.63 3.24 4.68
CA ARG A 205 -15.74 3.56 3.24
C ARG A 205 -15.05 2.50 2.38
N GLY A 206 -13.88 2.03 2.78
CA GLY A 206 -13.11 1.00 2.08
C GLY A 206 -13.86 -0.32 1.99
N GLU A 207 -14.45 -0.78 3.10
CA GLU A 207 -15.24 -2.01 3.17
C GLU A 207 -16.39 -2.01 2.14
N ARG A 208 -17.22 -0.95 2.13
CA ARG A 208 -18.31 -0.82 1.15
C ARG A 208 -17.84 -0.75 -0.31
N LEU A 209 -16.65 -0.22 -0.58
CA LEU A 209 -16.10 -0.16 -1.95
C LEU A 209 -15.63 -1.54 -2.41
N VAL A 210 -15.01 -2.31 -1.50
CA VAL A 210 -14.57 -3.68 -1.75
C VAL A 210 -15.78 -4.57 -2.01
N GLU A 211 -16.80 -4.53 -1.16
CA GLU A 211 -18.04 -5.31 -1.32
C GLU A 211 -18.66 -5.08 -2.71
N ARG A 212 -18.83 -3.82 -3.11
CA ARG A 212 -19.38 -3.46 -4.43
C ARG A 212 -18.49 -3.93 -5.59
N ALA A 213 -17.17 -3.89 -5.43
CA ALA A 213 -16.24 -4.34 -6.45
C ALA A 213 -16.25 -5.88 -6.58
N GLU A 214 -16.37 -6.60 -5.46
CA GLU A 214 -16.50 -8.05 -5.42
C GLU A 214 -17.83 -8.50 -6.03
N ASP A 215 -18.94 -7.80 -5.73
CA ASP A 215 -20.25 -8.03 -6.34
C ASP A 215 -20.22 -7.81 -7.85
N LEU A 216 -19.65 -6.69 -8.30
CA LEU A 216 -19.49 -6.41 -9.74
C LEU A 216 -18.60 -7.45 -10.42
N HIS A 217 -17.52 -7.89 -9.75
CA HIS A 217 -16.66 -8.95 -10.26
C HIS A 217 -17.41 -10.27 -10.40
N ARG A 218 -18.22 -10.65 -9.40
CA ARG A 218 -19.05 -11.86 -9.42
C ARG A 218 -20.06 -11.82 -10.57
N LEU A 219 -20.74 -10.68 -10.75
CA LEU A 219 -21.74 -10.48 -11.81
C LEU A 219 -21.13 -10.44 -13.22
N THR A 220 -19.91 -9.92 -13.38
CA THR A 220 -19.24 -9.83 -14.69
C THR A 220 -18.40 -11.05 -15.04
N SER A 221 -18.28 -12.02 -14.13
CA SER A 221 -17.50 -13.25 -14.32
C SER A 221 -17.95 -14.10 -15.54
N PRO A 222 -19.27 -14.28 -15.83
CA PRO A 222 -19.69 -15.09 -16.97
C PRO A 222 -19.41 -14.36 -18.31
N LEU A 223 -19.54 -13.04 -18.33
CA LEU A 223 -19.28 -12.21 -19.50
C LEU A 223 -17.79 -12.17 -19.85
N ARG A 224 -16.89 -12.15 -18.85
CA ARG A 224 -15.45 -12.26 -19.07
C ARG A 224 -15.02 -13.65 -19.52
N ALA A 225 -15.66 -14.71 -19.03
CA ALA A 225 -15.43 -16.07 -19.50
C ALA A 225 -15.85 -16.21 -20.96
N LEU A 226 -17.02 -15.65 -21.32
CA LEU A 226 -17.51 -15.60 -22.69
C LEU A 226 -16.61 -14.76 -23.62
N ALA A 227 -16.16 -13.60 -23.16
CA ALA A 227 -15.26 -12.74 -23.93
C ALA A 227 -13.88 -13.40 -24.19
N ARG A 228 -13.33 -14.11 -23.20
CA ARG A 228 -12.10 -14.90 -23.37
C ARG A 228 -12.32 -16.04 -24.36
N ALA A 229 -13.42 -16.80 -24.23
CA ALA A 229 -13.76 -17.86 -25.17
C ALA A 229 -13.95 -17.33 -26.61
N MET A 230 -14.54 -16.14 -26.79
CA MET A 230 -14.66 -15.51 -28.11
C MET A 230 -13.32 -15.06 -28.70
N LEU A 231 -12.42 -14.51 -27.88
CA LEU A 231 -11.09 -14.10 -28.33
C LEU A 231 -10.22 -15.30 -28.72
N ASP A 232 -10.29 -16.39 -27.96
CA ASP A 232 -9.59 -17.64 -28.27
C ASP A 232 -10.17 -18.32 -29.51
N SER A 233 -11.49 -18.31 -29.68
CA SER A 233 -12.14 -18.79 -30.90
C SER A 233 -11.72 -17.98 -32.13
N ARG A 234 -11.53 -16.66 -31.99
CA ARG A 234 -11.08 -15.77 -33.07
C ARG A 234 -9.59 -15.95 -33.40
N ARG A 235 -8.75 -16.29 -32.42
CA ARG A 235 -7.34 -16.67 -32.64
C ARG A 235 -7.24 -18.00 -33.38
N GLY A 236 -7.97 -19.03 -32.93
CA GLY A 236 -8.02 -20.32 -33.60
C GLY A 236 -8.60 -20.25 -35.02
N PHE A 237 -9.59 -19.36 -35.26
CA PHE A 237 -10.08 -19.11 -36.61
C PHE A 237 -9.03 -18.46 -37.51
N ARG A 238 -8.25 -17.49 -37.02
CA ARG A 238 -7.16 -16.87 -37.78
C ARG A 238 -6.03 -17.83 -38.12
N GLU A 239 -5.69 -18.73 -37.20
CA GLU A 239 -4.68 -19.78 -37.44
C GLU A 239 -5.16 -20.79 -38.49
N ARG A 240 -6.40 -21.28 -38.37
CA ARG A 240 -7.00 -22.18 -39.37
C ARG A 240 -7.09 -21.55 -40.76
N VAL A 241 -7.40 -20.25 -40.83
CA VAL A 241 -7.42 -19.53 -42.11
C VAL A 241 -6.01 -19.43 -42.68
N ARG A 242 -4.98 -19.09 -41.89
CA ARG A 242 -3.58 -19.07 -42.37
C ARG A 242 -3.09 -20.43 -42.85
N GLU A 243 -3.40 -21.51 -42.14
CA GLU A 243 -3.02 -22.86 -42.57
C GLU A 243 -3.71 -23.27 -43.87
N ARG A 244 -4.97 -22.85 -44.06
CA ARG A 244 -5.70 -23.08 -45.31
C ARG A 244 -5.08 -22.34 -46.49
N TRP A 245 -4.67 -21.08 -46.30
CA TRP A 245 -3.98 -20.31 -47.35
C TRP A 245 -2.61 -20.89 -47.68
N ARG A 246 -1.86 -21.34 -46.67
CA ARG A 246 -0.55 -21.98 -46.87
C ARG A 246 -0.66 -23.28 -47.67
N ARG A 247 -1.68 -24.10 -47.35
CA ARG A 247 -1.96 -25.35 -48.08
C ARG A 247 -2.40 -25.09 -49.53
N SER A 248 -3.16 -24.02 -49.79
CA SER A 248 -3.54 -23.65 -51.16
C SER A 248 -2.36 -23.11 -51.99
N GLU A 249 -1.40 -22.41 -51.37
CA GLU A 249 -0.17 -21.99 -52.07
C GLU A 249 0.72 -23.20 -52.40
N ASP A 250 0.83 -24.18 -51.51
CA ASP A 250 1.58 -25.42 -51.76
C ASP A 250 0.93 -26.27 -52.87
N ASP A 251 -0.42 -26.36 -52.90
CA ASP A 251 -1.16 -27.07 -53.95
C ASP A 251 -1.07 -26.37 -55.34
N GLU A 252 -0.99 -25.03 -55.39
CA GLU A 252 -0.80 -24.27 -56.64
C GLU A 252 0.61 -24.42 -57.22
N LEU A 253 1.63 -24.49 -56.36
CA LEU A 253 3.03 -24.70 -56.76
C LEU A 253 3.29 -26.13 -57.30
N ASP A 254 2.52 -27.13 -56.86
CA ASP A 254 2.58 -28.51 -57.35
C ASP A 254 1.76 -28.75 -58.64
N GLU A 255 0.82 -27.85 -59.01
CA GLU A 255 0.06 -27.93 -60.27
C GLU A 255 0.79 -27.29 -61.48
N GLU A 256 1.64 -26.28 -61.28
CA GLU A 256 2.38 -25.63 -62.38
C GLU A 256 3.32 -26.56 -63.19
N PRO A 257 4.05 -27.53 -62.59
CA PRO A 257 4.87 -28.46 -63.36
C PRO A 257 4.02 -29.41 -64.22
N ARG A 258 2.81 -29.74 -63.77
CA ARG A 258 1.90 -30.66 -64.48
C ARG A 258 1.23 -29.99 -65.69
N ARG A 259 0.91 -28.69 -65.61
CA ARG A 259 0.35 -27.94 -66.75
C ARG A 259 1.38 -27.62 -67.83
N ARG A 260 2.66 -27.41 -67.48
CA ARG A 260 3.74 -27.26 -68.48
C ARG A 260 4.07 -28.54 -69.24
N SER A 261 3.94 -29.71 -68.61
CA SER A 261 4.20 -31.01 -69.29
C SER A 261 3.15 -31.41 -70.33
N ARG A 262 1.94 -30.84 -70.29
CA ARG A 262 0.82 -31.19 -71.18
C ARG A 262 0.68 -30.32 -72.43
N ARG A 263 1.46 -29.23 -72.56
CA ARG A 263 1.37 -28.31 -73.70
C ARG A 263 2.55 -28.38 -74.69
N SER A 264 3.50 -29.29 -74.49
CA SER A 264 4.60 -29.56 -75.44
C SER A 264 4.48 -30.90 -76.18
N ARG A 265 3.26 -31.38 -76.43
CA ARG A 265 2.99 -32.47 -77.37
C ARG A 265 2.03 -31.98 -78.44
#